data_AF-A0AA85ET66-F1
#
_entry.id   AF-A0AA85ET66-F1
#
_cell.length_a   1.000
_cell.length_b   1.000
_cell.length_c   1.000
_cell.angle_alpha   90.00
_cell.angle_beta   90.00
_cell.angle_gamma   90.00
#
_symmetry.space_group_name_H-M   'P 1'
#
loop_
_entity.id
_entity.type
_entity.pdbx_description
1 polymer ?
#
loop_
_entity_poly.entity_id
_entity_poly.type
_entity_poly.pdbx_seq_one_letter_code
_entity_poly.pdbx_strand_id
1 'polypeptide(L)' 'MLQKCASASVNIQEGRSRSFEIIVNGNLIFSKLKCGSFPSTEAIISELIRIENGETPNEVIEYETSN' A
#
# COMPACT_ATOMS: atom_id res chain seq x y z
N MET A 1 -9.31 -3.60 -3.94
CA MET A 1 -8.66 -3.55 -2.61
C MET A 1 -9.63 -3.38 -1.43
N LEU A 2 -10.61 -2.47 -1.47
CA LEU A 2 -11.51 -2.18 -0.34
C LEU A 2 -12.32 -3.35 0.24
N GLN A 3 -12.45 -4.46 -0.50
CA GLN A 3 -13.36 -5.55 -0.12
C GLN A 3 -12.80 -6.50 0.96
N LYS A 4 -11.56 -6.30 1.44
CA LYS A 4 -10.88 -7.23 2.37
C LYS A 4 -10.49 -6.67 3.75
N CYS A 5 -10.60 -5.36 3.98
CA CYS A 5 -10.44 -4.77 5.32
C CYS A 5 -11.72 -4.04 5.69
N ALA A 6 -12.58 -4.68 6.50
CA ALA A 6 -13.92 -4.19 6.81
C ALA A 6 -13.91 -2.91 7.67
N SER A 7 -12.81 -2.64 8.35
CA SER A 7 -12.64 -1.48 9.24
C SER A 7 -11.85 -0.31 8.63
N ALA A 8 -11.27 -0.49 7.43
CA ALA A 8 -10.37 0.49 6.84
C ALA A 8 -11.14 1.66 6.20
N SER A 9 -10.75 2.89 6.55
CA SER A 9 -11.13 4.09 5.81
C SER A 9 -10.03 4.44 4.81
N VAL A 10 -10.42 4.71 3.56
CA VAL A 10 -9.46 5.08 2.51
C VAL A 10 -9.68 6.55 2.13
N ASN A 11 -8.61 7.32 2.22
CA ASN A 11 -8.55 8.67 1.70
C ASN A 11 -7.67 8.66 0.44
N ILE A 12 -8.19 9.24 -0.66
CA ILE A 12 -7.44 9.42 -1.90
C ILE A 12 -7.08 10.89 -1.99
N GLN A 13 -5.78 11.18 -2.03
CA GLN A 13 -5.24 12.52 -2.21
C GLN A 13 -4.50 12.59 -3.54
N GLU A 14 -4.71 13.66 -4.30
CA GLU A 14 -3.93 13.91 -5.51
C GLU A 14 -2.50 14.33 -5.12
N GLY A 15 -1.53 13.50 -5.51
CA GLY A 15 -0.11 13.71 -5.25
C GLY A 15 0.63 14.38 -6.42
N ARG A 16 1.96 14.34 -6.37
CA ARG A 16 2.80 14.82 -7.48
C ARG A 16 2.55 13.96 -8.73
N SER A 17 2.68 14.54 -9.91
CA SER A 17 2.60 13.78 -11.16
C SER A 17 3.51 12.54 -11.14
N ARG A 18 2.96 11.40 -11.55
CA ARG A 18 3.59 10.06 -11.58
C ARG A 18 3.91 9.44 -10.21
N SER A 19 3.56 10.06 -9.09
CA SER A 19 3.67 9.40 -7.79
C SER A 19 2.49 8.46 -7.56
N PHE A 20 2.75 7.40 -6.79
CA PHE A 20 1.73 6.55 -6.21
C PHE A 20 2.28 6.07 -4.88
N GLU A 21 1.65 6.49 -3.80
CA GLU A 21 2.15 6.34 -2.43
C GLU A 21 1.03 5.80 -1.57
N ILE A 22 1.35 4.79 -0.76
CA ILE A 22 0.40 4.20 0.18
C ILE A 22 0.89 4.50 1.59
N ILE A 23 0.05 5.21 2.33
CA ILE A 23 0.31 5.59 3.72
C ILE A 23 -0.77 4.95 4.59
N VAL A 24 -0.36 4.24 5.65
CA VAL A 24 -1.27 3.58 6.58
C VAL A 24 -0.92 4.02 8.00
N ASN A 25 -1.89 4.55 8.72
CA ASN A 25 -1.71 5.11 10.07
C ASN A 25 -0.53 6.11 10.16
N GLY A 26 -0.35 6.92 9.12
CA GLY A 26 0.74 7.90 9.02
C GLY A 26 2.09 7.34 8.56
N ASN A 27 2.22 6.03 8.34
CA ASN A 27 3.46 5.39 7.89
C ASN A 27 3.42 5.13 6.38
N LEU A 28 4.45 5.58 5.66
CA LEU A 28 4.62 5.28 4.23
C LEU A 28 5.03 3.82 4.07
N ILE A 29 4.12 2.98 3.57
CA ILE A 29 4.38 1.56 3.34
C ILE A 29 4.76 1.25 1.89
N PHE A 30 4.50 2.17 0.96
CA PHE A 30 4.87 2.00 -0.45
C PHE A 30 5.09 3.34 -1.16
N SER A 31 6.08 3.39 -2.06
CA SER A 31 6.24 4.51 -3.00
C SER A 31 6.70 4.03 -4.37
N LYS A 32 5.87 4.27 -5.39
CA LYS A 32 6.21 4.02 -6.79
C LYS A 32 7.43 4.82 -7.25
N LEU A 33 7.71 5.97 -6.63
CA LEU A 33 8.90 6.77 -6.96
C LEU A 33 10.20 6.05 -6.58
N LYS A 34 10.18 5.14 -5.61
CA LYS A 34 11.36 4.36 -5.20
C LYS A 34 11.64 3.19 -6.14
N CYS A 35 10.60 2.50 -6.60
CA CYS A 35 10.73 1.24 -7.34
C CYS A 35 10.41 1.34 -8.84
N GLY A 36 9.74 2.41 -9.28
CA GLY A 36 9.32 2.62 -10.67
C GLY A 36 8.09 1.82 -11.12
N SER A 37 7.58 0.90 -10.30
CA SER A 37 6.43 0.03 -10.61
C SER A 37 5.28 0.21 -9.61
N PHE A 38 4.10 -0.30 -9.95
CA PHE A 38 2.98 -0.40 -9.01
C PHE A 38 3.22 -1.56 -8.02
N PRO A 39 2.65 -1.50 -6.81
CA PRO A 39 2.81 -2.56 -5.84
C PRO A 39 2.02 -3.81 -6.26
N SER A 40 2.51 -4.99 -5.86
CA SER A 40 1.70 -6.21 -5.87
C SER A 40 0.44 -6.00 -5.02
N THR A 41 -0.74 -6.21 -5.61
CA THR A 41 -2.01 -6.00 -4.90
C THR A 41 -2.14 -6.93 -3.69
N GLU A 42 -1.69 -8.18 -3.85
CA GLU A 42 -1.67 -9.23 -2.86
C GLU A 42 -0.74 -8.86 -1.69
N ALA A 43 0.43 -8.32 -2.00
CA ALA A 43 1.38 -7.88 -0.98
C ALA A 43 0.84 -6.72 -0.14
N ILE A 44 0.19 -5.73 -0.78
CA ILE A 44 -0.49 -4.64 -0.06
C ILE A 44 -1.60 -5.17 0.83
N ILE A 45 -2.45 -6.07 0.32
CA ILE A 45 -3.55 -6.65 1.11
C ILE A 45 -3.00 -7.44 2.30
N SER A 46 -1.94 -8.23 2.10
CA SER A 46 -1.29 -8.98 3.18
C SER A 46 -0.79 -8.05 4.28
N GLU A 47 -0.13 -6.95 3.90
CA GLU A 47 0.37 -5.97 4.87
C GLU A 47 -0.76 -5.26 5.61
N LEU A 48 -1.85 -4.89 4.92
CA LEU A 48 -3.02 -4.29 5.56
C LEU A 48 -3.67 -5.23 6.59
N ILE A 49 -3.75 -6.53 6.30
CA ILE A 49 -4.28 -7.53 7.25
C ILE A 49 -3.38 -7.64 8.49
N ARG A 50 -2.05 -7.62 8.33
CA ARG A 50 -1.10 -7.62 9.46
C ARG A 50 -1.31 -6.39 10.35
N ILE A 51 -1.42 -5.21 9.73
CA ILE A 51 -1.67 -3.96 10.44
C ILE A 51 -3.02 -3.98 11.16
N GLU A 52 -4.07 -4.52 10.53
CA GLU A 52 -5.39 -4.69 11.16
C GLU A 52 -5.34 -5.61 12.38
N ASN A 53 -4.46 -6.62 12.38
CA ASN A 53 -4.22 -7.51 13.52
C ASN A 53 -3.30 -6.92 14.61
N GLY A 54 -2.92 -5.64 14.49
CA GLY A 54 -2.13 -4.92 15.50
C GLY A 54 -0.62 -4.98 15.30
N GLU A 55 -0.14 -5.50 14.16
CA GLU A 55 1.29 -5.46 13.83
C GLU A 55 1.74 -4.08 13.32
N THR A 56 3.02 -3.77 13.51
CA THR A 56 3.61 -2.52 13.01
C THR A 56 3.74 -2.55 11.47
N PRO A 57 3.37 -1.47 10.76
CA PRO A 57 3.53 -1.37 9.31
C PRO A 57 4.98 -1.54 8.85
N ASN A 58 5.16 -2.26 7.73
CA ASN A 58 6.44 -2.48 7.06
C ASN A 58 6.39 -1.98 5.62
N GLU A 59 7.57 -1.77 5.03
CA GLU A 59 7.67 -1.42 3.61
C GLU A 59 7.33 -2.64 2.74
N VAL A 60 6.41 -2.43 1.80
CA VAL A 60 6.06 -3.43 0.78
C VAL A 60 7.01 -3.28 -0.40
N ILE A 61 7.81 -4.32 -0.65
CA ILE A 61 8.84 -4.34 -1.71
C ILE A 61 8.46 -5.25 -2.89
N GLU A 62 7.28 -5.85 -2.87
CA GLU A 62 6.76 -6.67 -3.97
C GLU A 62 5.97 -5.80 -4.95
N TYR A 63 6.23 -5.97 -6.23
CA TYR A 63 5.70 -5.12 -7.31
C TYR A 63 4.93 -5.96 -8.32
N GLU A 64 4.05 -5.32 -9.09
CA GLU A 64 3.46 -5.95 -10.27
C GLU A 64 4.58 -6.34 -11.25
N THR A 65 4.70 -7.62 -11.52
CA THR A 65 5.53 -8.13 -12.62
C THR A 65 4.74 -7.99 -13.92
N SER A 66 5.34 -7.34 -14.91
CA SER A 66 4.85 -7.41 -16.28
C SER A 66 5.03 -8.83 -16.80
N ASN A 67 3.93 -9.50 -17.17
CA ASN A 67 3.98 -10.70 -18.01
C ASN A 67 4.34 -10.34 -19.45
#